data_AF-A0A415T020-F1
#
_entry.id   AF-A0A415T020-F1
#
_cell.length_a   1.000
_cell.length_b   1.000
_cell.length_c   1.000
_cell.angle_alpha   90.00
_cell.angle_beta   90.00
_cell.angle_gamma   90.00
#
_symmetry.space_group_name_H-M   'P 1'
#
loop_
_entity.id
_entity.type
_entity.pdbx_description
1 polymer ?
#
loop_
_entity_poly.entity_id
_entity_poly.type
_entity_poly.pdbx_seq_one_letter_code
_entity_poly.pdbx_strand_id
1 'polypeptide(L)'
;MKRFFGKLGIFAFAATLFVGCSEDRVSYAGPDYVMFSDSLQTIAIQSSDTYYDIPISATTACDYDRTYAVEVVDKGSNAIEGLHYELQSNSVTIKAGELASSVKIKGFYDNFEDTDSLGINLRLVAPQDKIWDIYGDETKVQLVKICRFDIQRFVGYAKVTSNFFADYMQNTSFRLVTVEQDPEKGNGVIINDFFLDGMDLKISFNTQKPLEPKVEMETQAVTKLSEVTGGAVLGTDMILAVPYTGVVSYFNVCQGFALLYHTFYVEGYESAGPLGTYPTIVEWISKEEYDYLKKQGY
;
A
#
# COMPACT_ATOMS: atom_id res chain seq x y z
N MET A 1 -39.50 -25.90 73.35
CA MET A 1 -38.47 -26.63 74.11
C MET A 1 -37.14 -26.57 73.36
N LYS A 2 -36.09 -26.14 74.08
CA LYS A 2 -34.65 -26.40 73.89
C LYS A 2 -33.94 -25.97 72.59
N ARG A 3 -33.18 -24.88 72.76
CA ARG A 3 -31.96 -24.44 72.06
C ARG A 3 -30.96 -25.60 71.93
N PHE A 4 -30.14 -25.63 70.86
CA PHE A 4 -28.69 -25.85 71.00
C PHE A 4 -27.92 -25.38 69.76
N PHE A 5 -26.79 -24.75 70.05
CA PHE A 5 -25.84 -24.07 69.16
C PHE A 5 -25.03 -25.00 68.26
N GLY A 6 -24.55 -24.45 67.15
CA GLY A 6 -23.14 -24.58 66.76
C GLY A 6 -22.88 -25.28 65.44
N LYS A 7 -22.47 -24.50 64.43
CA LYS A 7 -21.13 -24.58 63.81
C LYS A 7 -21.03 -23.63 62.61
N LEU A 8 -20.25 -22.59 62.83
CA LEU A 8 -19.40 -21.84 61.91
C LEU A 8 -19.19 -22.51 60.54
N GLY A 9 -19.67 -21.88 59.48
CA GLY A 9 -19.28 -22.11 58.09
C GLY A 9 -18.99 -20.75 57.45
N ILE A 10 -17.72 -20.46 57.22
CA ILE A 10 -17.20 -19.21 56.67
C ILE A 10 -17.69 -19.05 55.22
N PHE A 11 -18.60 -18.10 54.99
CA PHE A 11 -18.89 -17.59 53.65
C PHE A 11 -18.03 -16.33 53.45
N ALA A 12 -16.87 -16.50 52.82
CA ALA A 12 -16.09 -15.38 52.32
C ALA A 12 -16.78 -14.86 51.04
N PHE A 13 -17.57 -13.79 51.19
CA PHE A 13 -18.10 -13.04 50.05
C PHE A 13 -16.96 -12.18 49.49
N ALA A 14 -16.23 -12.71 48.51
CA ALA A 14 -15.24 -11.95 47.76
C ALA A 14 -15.98 -10.93 46.88
N ALA A 15 -16.23 -9.74 47.41
CA ALA A 15 -16.62 -8.59 46.61
C ALA A 15 -15.40 -8.11 45.82
N THR A 16 -15.19 -8.69 44.64
CA THR A 16 -14.31 -8.08 43.63
C THR A 16 -14.93 -6.76 43.22
N LEU A 17 -14.33 -5.68 43.70
CA LEU A 17 -14.55 -4.33 43.19
C LEU A 17 -14.24 -4.34 41.70
N PHE A 18 -15.28 -4.36 40.87
CA PHE A 18 -15.17 -3.93 39.48
C PHE A 18 -14.84 -2.44 39.51
N VAL A 19 -13.55 -2.11 39.46
CA VAL A 19 -13.13 -0.78 39.03
C VAL A 19 -13.36 -0.76 37.52
N GLY A 20 -14.60 -0.49 37.13
CA GLY A 20 -14.89 -0.09 35.77
C GLY A 20 -14.19 1.25 35.56
N CYS A 21 -13.24 1.30 34.63
CA CYS A 21 -12.72 2.56 34.12
C CYS A 21 -13.92 3.38 33.63
N SER A 22 -14.28 4.42 34.38
CA SER A 22 -15.10 5.51 33.83
C SER A 22 -14.22 6.22 32.82
N GLU A 23 -14.29 5.77 31.57
CA GLU A 23 -13.87 6.60 30.44
C GLU A 23 -14.81 7.81 30.46
N ASP A 24 -14.32 8.95 30.93
CA ASP A 24 -14.99 10.23 30.77
C ASP A 24 -15.07 10.50 29.26
N ARG A 25 -16.14 9.99 28.63
CA ARG A 25 -16.45 10.28 27.24
C ARG A 25 -16.78 11.75 27.16
N VAL A 26 -15.82 12.54 26.70
CA VAL A 26 -16.02 13.95 26.40
C VAL A 26 -17.06 14.01 25.27
N SER A 27 -18.30 14.35 25.63
CA SER A 27 -19.36 14.57 24.64
C SER A 27 -19.20 15.96 24.04
N TYR A 28 -19.17 16.02 22.71
CA TYR A 28 -19.20 17.29 21.99
C TYR A 28 -20.56 17.95 22.20
N ALA A 29 -20.56 19.20 22.68
CA ALA A 29 -21.76 19.99 22.96
C ALA A 29 -21.85 21.26 22.10
N GLY A 30 -21.07 21.32 21.01
CA GLY A 30 -21.08 22.44 20.07
C GLY A 30 -22.17 22.31 18.99
N PRO A 31 -22.14 23.17 17.97
CA PRO A 31 -23.12 23.14 16.89
C PRO A 31 -23.10 21.82 16.10
N ASP A 32 -24.27 21.44 15.61
CA ASP A 32 -24.47 20.29 14.75
C ASP A 32 -23.92 20.55 13.35
N TYR A 33 -22.85 19.84 13.01
CA TYR A 33 -22.20 19.91 11.71
C TYR A 33 -22.27 18.55 11.03
N VAL A 34 -22.27 18.55 9.70
CA VAL A 34 -22.15 17.37 8.85
C VAL A 34 -21.00 17.56 7.87
N MET A 35 -20.22 16.51 7.64
CA MET A 35 -19.03 16.54 6.78
C MET A 35 -18.69 15.15 6.26
N PHE A 36 -17.90 15.08 5.19
CA PHE A 36 -17.15 13.87 4.89
C PHE A 36 -16.13 13.61 5.99
N SER A 37 -15.94 12.36 6.40
CA SER A 37 -15.00 12.05 7.50
C SER A 37 -13.54 12.28 7.11
N ASP A 38 -13.23 12.20 5.82
CA ASP A 38 -11.91 12.45 5.24
C ASP A 38 -12.01 13.46 4.09
N SER A 39 -11.00 14.32 3.94
CA SER A 39 -10.90 15.25 2.80
C SER A 39 -10.33 14.59 1.54
N LEU A 40 -9.66 13.44 1.69
CA LEU A 40 -9.13 12.63 0.60
C LEU A 40 -9.21 11.15 0.98
N GLN A 41 -9.82 10.34 0.13
CA GLN A 41 -9.86 8.90 0.26
C GLN A 41 -9.37 8.23 -1.02
N THR A 42 -8.36 7.35 -0.90
CA THR A 42 -7.91 6.52 -2.02
C THR A 42 -8.53 5.13 -1.91
N ILE A 43 -9.14 4.66 -3.00
CA ILE A 43 -9.86 3.39 -3.08
C ILE A 43 -9.17 2.50 -4.11
N ALA A 44 -8.75 1.30 -3.66
CA ALA A 44 -8.24 0.26 -4.53
C ALA A 44 -9.38 -0.47 -5.25
N ILE A 45 -9.48 -0.29 -6.56
CA ILE A 45 -10.43 -1.00 -7.42
C ILE A 45 -9.78 -2.31 -7.87
N GLN A 46 -10.30 -3.43 -7.37
CA GLN A 46 -9.83 -4.78 -7.69
C GLN A 46 -10.89 -5.62 -8.43
N SER A 47 -12.12 -5.14 -8.48
CA SER A 47 -13.25 -5.75 -9.21
C SER A 47 -14.31 -4.71 -9.51
N SER A 48 -15.21 -5.03 -10.45
CA SER A 48 -16.34 -4.17 -10.84
C SER A 48 -17.61 -4.38 -10.01
N ASP A 49 -17.56 -5.24 -8.99
CA ASP A 49 -18.73 -5.71 -8.25
C ASP A 49 -18.85 -5.13 -6.84
N THR A 50 -17.84 -4.39 -6.37
CA THR A 50 -17.73 -3.96 -4.97
C THR A 50 -18.04 -2.48 -4.81
N TYR A 51 -19.01 -2.16 -3.96
CA TYR A 51 -19.19 -0.81 -3.46
C TYR A 51 -18.29 -0.54 -2.26
N TYR A 52 -17.66 0.62 -2.27
CA TYR A 52 -16.83 1.14 -1.20
C TYR A 52 -17.55 2.30 -0.52
N ASP A 53 -17.32 2.43 0.78
CA ASP A 53 -17.94 3.46 1.59
C ASP A 53 -17.08 4.72 1.60
N ILE A 54 -17.71 5.85 1.29
CA ILE A 54 -17.19 7.19 1.50
C ILE A 54 -17.91 7.74 2.74
N PRO A 55 -17.25 7.74 3.89
CA PRO A 55 -17.90 8.02 5.17
C PRO A 55 -18.28 9.49 5.31
N ILE A 56 -19.47 9.71 5.84
CA ILE A 56 -20.00 11.01 6.23
C ILE A 56 -20.31 10.93 7.72
N SER A 57 -19.98 11.99 8.44
CA SER A 57 -20.17 12.09 9.88
C SER A 57 -20.92 13.36 10.24
N ALA A 58 -21.69 13.26 11.32
CA ALA A 58 -22.32 14.37 12.00
C ALA A 58 -21.77 14.49 13.42
N THR A 59 -21.65 15.73 13.92
CA THR A 59 -21.12 15.98 15.27
C THR A 59 -22.15 15.73 16.37
N THR A 60 -23.44 15.71 16.03
CA THR A 60 -24.53 15.45 16.96
C THR A 60 -25.53 14.44 16.40
N ALA A 61 -26.17 13.69 17.29
CA ALA A 61 -27.24 12.76 16.94
C ALA A 61 -28.59 13.49 17.01
N CYS A 62 -29.46 13.25 16.03
CA CYS A 62 -30.81 13.79 16.00
C CYS A 62 -31.84 12.67 16.22
N ASP A 63 -33.04 13.00 16.65
CA ASP A 63 -34.17 12.08 16.80
C ASP A 63 -34.94 11.84 15.49
N TYR A 64 -34.44 12.37 14.37
CA TYR A 64 -34.98 12.21 13.03
C TYR A 64 -33.88 11.85 12.01
N ASP A 65 -34.30 11.23 10.91
CA ASP A 65 -33.42 10.92 9.77
C ASP A 65 -32.99 12.21 9.07
N ARG A 66 -31.69 12.36 8.83
CA ARG A 66 -31.11 13.49 8.09
C ARG A 66 -30.65 13.00 6.74
N THR A 67 -31.28 13.49 5.67
CA THR A 67 -30.91 13.15 4.29
C THR A 67 -30.26 14.35 3.62
N TYR A 68 -29.09 14.13 3.03
CA TYR A 68 -28.33 15.14 2.31
C TYR A 68 -28.14 14.70 0.86
N ALA A 69 -28.13 15.65 -0.07
CA ALA A 69 -27.77 15.39 -1.46
C ALA A 69 -26.25 15.40 -1.61
N VAL A 70 -25.76 14.60 -2.54
CA VAL A 70 -24.33 14.48 -2.87
C VAL A 70 -24.17 14.79 -4.34
N GLU A 71 -23.33 15.77 -4.63
CA GLU A 71 -23.06 16.25 -5.98
C GLU A 71 -21.65 15.85 -6.40
N VAL A 72 -21.49 15.47 -7.67
CA VAL A 72 -20.18 15.37 -8.30
C VAL A 72 -19.81 16.75 -8.82
N VAL A 73 -18.66 17.26 -8.39
CA VAL A 73 -18.15 18.56 -8.83
C VAL A 73 -17.19 18.32 -9.99
N ASP A 74 -17.57 18.79 -11.20
CA ASP A 74 -16.75 18.64 -12.40
C ASP A 74 -15.34 19.22 -12.22
N LYS A 75 -15.25 20.37 -11.54
CA LYS A 75 -13.97 21.02 -11.26
C LYS A 75 -13.15 20.17 -10.29
N GLY A 76 -12.03 19.66 -10.78
CA GLY A 76 -11.13 18.80 -9.98
C GLY A 76 -11.41 17.31 -10.13
N SER A 77 -12.45 16.93 -10.90
CA SER A 77 -12.73 15.56 -11.29
C SER A 77 -12.18 15.27 -12.69
N ASN A 78 -11.62 14.08 -12.88
CA ASN A 78 -11.26 13.55 -14.20
C ASN A 78 -11.92 12.18 -14.48
N ALA A 79 -12.54 11.56 -13.47
CA ALA A 79 -13.36 10.37 -13.63
C ALA A 79 -14.73 10.72 -14.22
N ILE A 80 -15.34 9.79 -14.96
CA ILE A 80 -16.61 9.99 -15.66
C ILE A 80 -17.61 8.99 -15.06
N GLU A 81 -18.72 9.47 -14.51
CA GLU A 81 -19.77 8.61 -13.99
C GLU A 81 -20.44 7.81 -15.14
N GLY A 82 -20.71 6.53 -14.91
CA GLY A 82 -21.20 5.58 -15.91
C GLY A 82 -20.11 4.96 -16.80
N LEU A 83 -18.90 5.54 -16.84
CA LEU A 83 -17.74 4.96 -17.54
C LEU A 83 -16.68 4.44 -16.57
N HIS A 84 -16.23 5.27 -15.63
CA HIS A 84 -15.17 4.90 -14.68
C HIS A 84 -15.75 4.41 -13.35
N TYR A 85 -16.89 4.96 -12.93
CA TYR A 85 -17.52 4.64 -11.65
C TYR A 85 -19.03 4.90 -11.68
N GLU A 86 -19.73 4.47 -10.65
CA GLU A 86 -21.09 4.89 -10.34
C GLU A 86 -21.28 5.09 -8.84
N LEU A 87 -22.13 6.04 -8.46
CA LEU A 87 -22.64 6.15 -7.10
C LEU A 87 -23.88 5.25 -6.96
N GLN A 88 -24.03 4.59 -5.81
CA GLN A 88 -25.26 3.84 -5.53
C GLN A 88 -26.47 4.77 -5.41
N SER A 89 -26.24 5.96 -4.86
CA SER A 89 -27.24 7.01 -4.73
C SER A 89 -26.53 8.36 -4.62
N ASN A 90 -27.13 9.40 -5.18
CA ASN A 90 -26.67 10.79 -5.05
C ASN A 90 -27.29 11.44 -3.80
N SER A 91 -27.68 10.62 -2.83
CA SER A 91 -28.19 11.05 -1.54
C SER A 91 -27.71 10.09 -0.45
N VAL A 92 -27.57 10.62 0.75
CA VAL A 92 -27.12 9.87 1.93
C VAL A 92 -28.01 10.21 3.11
N THR A 93 -28.44 9.18 3.84
CA THR A 93 -29.27 9.34 5.04
C THR A 93 -28.48 8.89 6.26
N ILE A 94 -28.31 9.80 7.22
CA ILE A 94 -27.89 9.48 8.59
C ILE A 94 -29.16 9.21 9.39
N LYS A 95 -29.31 8.00 9.94
CA LYS A 95 -30.53 7.62 10.66
C LYS A 95 -30.67 8.34 11.99
N ALA A 96 -31.90 8.46 12.47
CA ALA A 96 -32.18 8.94 13.82
C ALA A 96 -31.33 8.17 14.86
N GLY A 97 -30.65 8.89 15.74
CA GLY A 97 -29.73 8.35 16.74
C GLY A 97 -28.33 8.02 16.23
N GLU A 98 -28.10 8.03 14.92
CA GLU A 98 -26.79 7.75 14.32
C GLU A 98 -25.98 9.04 14.06
N LEU A 99 -24.66 8.87 14.06
CA LEU A 99 -23.68 9.94 13.81
C LEU A 99 -22.95 9.77 12.48
N ALA A 100 -23.12 8.64 11.79
CA ALA A 100 -22.39 8.38 10.57
C ALA A 100 -23.25 7.59 9.58
N SER A 101 -22.97 7.79 8.31
CA SER A 101 -23.49 7.02 7.17
C SER A 101 -22.46 7.11 6.05
N SER A 102 -22.73 6.51 4.89
CA SER A 102 -21.77 6.50 3.79
C SER A 102 -22.44 6.69 2.44
N VAL A 103 -21.79 7.44 1.56
CA VAL A 103 -22.04 7.37 0.13
C VAL A 103 -21.34 6.12 -0.38
N LYS A 104 -22.03 5.32 -1.18
CA LYS A 104 -21.45 4.12 -1.77
C LYS A 104 -21.01 4.39 -3.19
N ILE A 105 -19.75 4.08 -3.50
CA ILE A 105 -19.16 4.22 -4.83
C ILE A 105 -18.65 2.87 -5.34
N LYS A 106 -18.84 2.58 -6.63
CA LYS A 106 -18.30 1.40 -7.30
C LYS A 106 -17.48 1.83 -8.50
N GLY A 107 -16.25 1.34 -8.63
CA GLY A 107 -15.41 1.53 -9.81
C GLY A 107 -15.61 0.40 -10.82
N PHE A 108 -15.55 0.71 -12.11
CA PHE A 108 -15.61 -0.29 -13.18
C PHE A 108 -14.20 -0.71 -13.59
N TYR A 109 -13.67 -1.77 -12.96
CA TYR A 109 -12.27 -2.19 -13.05
C TYR A 109 -11.71 -2.28 -14.48
N ASP A 110 -12.49 -2.82 -15.43
CA ASP A 110 -12.06 -3.02 -16.81
C ASP A 110 -11.93 -1.72 -17.62
N ASN A 111 -12.47 -0.61 -17.11
CA ASN A 111 -12.44 0.71 -17.75
C ASN A 111 -11.30 1.60 -17.23
N PHE A 112 -10.35 1.04 -16.48
CA PHE A 112 -9.15 1.73 -15.99
C PHE A 112 -7.93 1.22 -16.76
N GLU A 113 -7.09 2.14 -17.21
CA GLU A 113 -5.73 1.81 -17.63
C GLU A 113 -4.84 1.52 -16.40
N ASP A 114 -3.75 0.80 -16.62
CA ASP A 114 -2.89 0.32 -15.54
C ASP A 114 -2.17 1.45 -14.77
N THR A 115 -2.04 2.62 -15.39
CA THR A 115 -1.43 3.82 -14.80
C THR A 115 -2.45 4.91 -14.45
N ASP A 116 -3.74 4.64 -14.59
CA ASP A 116 -4.76 5.64 -14.34
C ASP A 116 -4.83 6.04 -12.87
N SER A 117 -5.00 7.33 -12.66
CA SER A 117 -5.33 7.91 -11.38
C SER A 117 -6.56 8.79 -11.53
N LEU A 118 -7.72 8.22 -11.22
CA LEU A 118 -9.01 8.84 -11.46
C LEU A 118 -9.53 9.48 -10.16
N GLY A 119 -9.62 10.80 -10.16
CA GLY A 119 -10.15 11.62 -9.08
C GLY A 119 -11.60 12.03 -9.33
N ILE A 120 -12.37 12.01 -8.24
CA ILE A 120 -13.75 12.48 -8.16
C ILE A 120 -13.79 13.47 -7.00
N ASN A 121 -14.32 14.66 -7.24
CA ASN A 121 -14.61 15.61 -6.17
C ASN A 121 -16.10 15.51 -5.84
N LEU A 122 -16.44 15.16 -4.61
CA LEU A 122 -17.81 15.05 -4.13
C LEU A 122 -18.10 16.22 -3.20
N ARG A 123 -19.28 16.82 -3.34
CA ARG A 123 -19.79 17.86 -2.46
C ARG A 123 -21.05 17.40 -1.74
N LEU A 124 -21.09 17.65 -0.43
CA LEU A 124 -22.25 17.44 0.40
C LEU A 124 -23.13 18.70 0.40
N VAL A 125 -24.36 18.58 -0.10
CA VAL A 125 -25.30 19.69 -0.12
C VAL A 125 -26.04 19.74 1.23
N ALA A 126 -25.56 20.60 2.12
CA ALA A 126 -26.19 20.90 3.41
C ALA A 126 -26.36 22.41 3.61
N PRO A 127 -27.24 22.83 4.54
CA PRO A 127 -27.32 24.23 4.97
C PRO A 127 -25.95 24.74 5.45
N GLN A 128 -25.60 25.99 5.12
CA GLN A 128 -24.28 26.56 5.45
C GLN A 128 -23.97 26.58 6.95
N ASP A 129 -24.99 26.74 7.81
CA ASP A 129 -24.84 26.65 9.27
C ASP A 129 -24.53 25.24 9.79
N LYS A 130 -24.67 24.22 8.92
CA LYS A 130 -24.33 22.81 9.17
C LYS A 130 -23.00 22.39 8.56
N ILE A 131 -22.36 23.25 7.77
CA ILE A 131 -21.02 23.00 7.23
C ILE A 131 -20.01 23.67 8.17
N TRP A 132 -18.94 22.95 8.48
CA TRP A 132 -17.88 23.50 9.31
C TRP A 132 -16.81 24.14 8.43
N ASP A 133 -16.60 25.46 8.56
CA ASP A 133 -15.63 26.23 7.77
C ASP A 133 -14.22 25.62 7.67
N ILE A 134 -13.80 24.86 8.69
CA ILE A 134 -12.46 24.23 8.73
C ILE A 134 -12.37 23.02 7.80
N TYR A 135 -13.43 22.22 7.72
CA TYR A 135 -13.45 20.97 6.95
C TYR A 135 -14.13 21.14 5.58
N GLY A 136 -15.01 22.13 5.44
CA GLY A 136 -15.79 22.36 4.24
C GLY A 136 -16.83 21.26 3.99
N ASP A 137 -17.34 21.26 2.77
CA ASP A 137 -18.39 20.37 2.28
C ASP A 137 -17.91 19.44 1.16
N GLU A 138 -16.61 19.44 0.84
CA GLU A 138 -16.04 18.68 -0.27
C GLU A 138 -15.06 17.59 0.20
N THR A 139 -15.02 16.48 -0.53
CA THR A 139 -13.98 15.45 -0.40
C THR A 139 -13.51 14.99 -1.77
N LYS A 140 -12.22 14.63 -1.84
CA LYS A 140 -11.65 14.00 -3.03
C LYS A 140 -11.62 12.49 -2.84
N VAL A 141 -12.21 11.76 -3.79
CA VAL A 141 -12.10 10.31 -3.88
C VAL A 141 -11.18 9.97 -5.04
N GLN A 142 -10.12 9.21 -4.78
CA GLN A 142 -9.17 8.76 -5.79
C GLN A 142 -9.35 7.26 -6.02
N LEU A 143 -9.74 6.87 -7.22
CA LEU A 143 -9.87 5.48 -7.63
C LEU A 143 -8.57 5.05 -8.32
N VAL A 144 -7.98 3.96 -7.83
CA VAL A 144 -6.74 3.39 -8.36
C VAL A 144 -6.97 1.92 -8.68
N LYS A 145 -6.67 1.52 -9.92
CA LYS A 145 -6.73 0.12 -10.34
C LYS A 145 -5.62 -0.67 -9.65
N ILE A 146 -5.97 -1.77 -8.99
CA ILE A 146 -4.99 -2.68 -8.38
C ILE A 146 -5.19 -4.09 -8.92
N CYS A 147 -4.24 -4.54 -9.73
CA CYS A 147 -4.26 -5.91 -10.25
C CYS A 147 -4.04 -6.91 -9.13
N ARG A 148 -4.85 -7.97 -9.13
CA ARG A 148 -4.71 -9.08 -8.18
C ARG A 148 -3.31 -9.68 -8.29
N PHE A 149 -2.66 -9.84 -7.15
CA PHE A 149 -1.34 -10.48 -7.09
C PHE A 149 -1.40 -11.92 -7.59
N ASP A 150 -0.48 -12.24 -8.49
CA ASP A 150 -0.19 -13.57 -8.98
C ASP A 150 1.32 -13.69 -9.11
N ILE A 151 1.91 -14.59 -8.33
CA ILE A 151 3.37 -14.82 -8.32
C ILE A 151 3.88 -15.22 -9.70
N GLN A 152 3.06 -15.88 -10.52
CA GLN A 152 3.47 -16.32 -11.87
C GLN A 152 3.71 -15.15 -12.83
N ARG A 153 3.19 -13.96 -12.54
CA ARG A 153 3.55 -12.73 -13.28
C ARG A 153 5.00 -12.30 -13.04
N PHE A 154 5.59 -12.75 -11.94
CA PHE A 154 6.95 -12.42 -11.53
C PHE A 154 7.93 -13.59 -11.73
N VAL A 155 7.59 -14.54 -12.61
CA VAL A 155 8.42 -15.69 -12.98
C VAL A 155 8.67 -15.65 -14.49
N GLY A 156 9.84 -16.11 -14.94
CA GLY A 156 10.22 -16.16 -16.35
C GLY A 156 11.45 -15.32 -16.65
N TYR A 157 11.25 -14.18 -17.31
CA TYR A 157 12.34 -13.34 -17.82
C TYR A 157 12.16 -11.90 -17.35
N ALA A 158 13.26 -11.24 -17.03
CA ALA A 158 13.23 -9.85 -16.64
C ALA A 158 14.41 -9.06 -17.20
N LYS A 159 14.23 -7.75 -17.22
CA LYS A 159 15.24 -6.75 -17.53
C LYS A 159 15.57 -5.98 -16.25
N VAL A 160 16.83 -5.97 -15.87
CA VAL A 160 17.33 -5.27 -14.69
C VAL A 160 18.03 -3.99 -15.14
N THR A 161 17.54 -2.84 -14.67
CA THR A 161 18.17 -1.53 -14.92
C THR A 161 18.50 -0.90 -13.57
N SER A 162 19.73 -0.39 -13.40
CA SER A 162 20.13 0.25 -12.15
C SER A 162 20.98 1.48 -12.40
N ASN A 163 20.77 2.52 -11.58
CA ASN A 163 21.68 3.66 -11.55
C ASN A 163 23.08 3.27 -11.05
N PHE A 164 23.22 2.16 -10.33
CA PHE A 164 24.53 1.61 -9.97
C PHE A 164 25.38 1.30 -11.22
N PHE A 165 24.75 0.87 -12.32
CA PHE A 165 25.47 0.59 -13.57
C PHE A 165 26.08 1.86 -14.16
N ALA A 166 25.42 3.00 -14.06
CA ALA A 166 25.95 4.27 -14.56
C ALA A 166 27.26 4.67 -13.85
N ASP A 167 27.42 4.31 -12.57
CA ASP A 167 28.60 4.68 -11.80
C ASP A 167 29.72 3.62 -11.90
N TYR A 168 29.36 2.34 -11.83
CA TYR A 168 30.32 1.24 -11.67
C TYR A 168 30.34 0.22 -12.84
N MET A 169 29.34 0.23 -13.72
CA MET A 169 29.25 -0.68 -14.87
C MET A 169 28.88 0.09 -16.15
N GLN A 170 29.66 1.13 -16.49
CA GLN A 170 29.29 2.16 -17.47
C GLN A 170 28.95 1.66 -18.88
N ASN A 171 29.37 0.45 -19.23
CA ASN A 171 29.04 -0.20 -20.52
C ASN A 171 27.78 -1.07 -20.46
N THR A 172 27.10 -1.13 -19.32
CA THR A 172 25.90 -1.94 -19.08
C THR A 172 24.70 -1.01 -18.96
N SER A 173 23.83 -0.99 -19.97
CA SER A 173 22.57 -0.25 -19.91
C SER A 173 21.52 -0.98 -19.06
N PHE A 174 21.42 -2.30 -19.25
CA PHE A 174 20.59 -3.20 -18.46
C PHE A 174 21.17 -4.62 -18.55
N ARG A 175 20.70 -5.52 -17.68
CA ARG A 175 20.98 -6.95 -17.73
C ARG A 175 19.70 -7.72 -18.02
N LEU A 176 19.80 -8.74 -18.87
CA LEU A 176 18.74 -9.72 -19.07
C LEU A 176 18.93 -10.87 -18.10
N VAL A 177 17.88 -11.22 -17.36
CA VAL A 177 17.93 -12.23 -16.29
C VAL A 177 16.76 -13.19 -16.42
N THR A 178 16.91 -14.37 -15.82
CA THR A 178 15.79 -15.28 -15.59
C THR A 178 15.32 -15.18 -14.14
N VAL A 179 14.04 -15.42 -13.92
CA VAL A 179 13.43 -15.32 -12.59
C VAL A 179 12.64 -16.59 -12.32
N GLU A 180 12.87 -17.21 -11.17
CA GLU A 180 12.12 -18.38 -10.71
C GLU A 180 11.41 -18.12 -9.39
N GLN A 181 10.37 -18.90 -9.11
CA GLN A 181 9.68 -18.81 -7.82
C GLN A 181 10.58 -19.38 -6.72
N ASP A 182 10.70 -18.67 -5.61
CA ASP A 182 11.45 -19.15 -4.46
C ASP A 182 10.72 -20.36 -3.83
N PRO A 183 11.36 -21.55 -3.76
CA PRO A 183 10.73 -22.74 -3.20
C PRO A 183 10.49 -22.63 -1.68
N GLU A 184 11.21 -21.75 -0.99
CA GLU A 184 11.10 -21.57 0.47
C GLU A 184 10.07 -20.48 0.83
N LYS A 185 9.75 -19.58 -0.10
CA LYS A 185 8.84 -18.45 0.13
C LYS A 185 7.81 -18.35 -1.00
N GLY A 186 6.55 -18.67 -0.71
CA GLY A 186 5.48 -18.72 -1.72
C GLY A 186 5.25 -17.42 -2.51
N ASN A 187 5.50 -16.26 -1.89
CA ASN A 187 5.46 -14.94 -2.55
C ASN A 187 6.87 -14.39 -2.85
N GLY A 188 7.87 -15.26 -2.89
CA GLY A 188 9.27 -14.94 -3.16
C GLY A 188 9.66 -15.34 -4.57
N VAL A 189 10.66 -14.64 -5.10
CA VAL A 189 11.29 -14.97 -6.37
C VAL A 189 12.81 -14.86 -6.24
N ILE A 190 13.50 -15.67 -7.02
CA ILE A 190 14.95 -15.66 -7.18
C ILE A 190 15.24 -15.09 -8.57
N ILE A 191 15.93 -13.96 -8.59
CA ILE A 191 16.38 -13.30 -9.82
C ILE A 191 17.81 -13.76 -10.07
N ASN A 192 18.00 -14.61 -11.08
CA ASN A 192 19.29 -15.23 -11.36
C ASN A 192 20.24 -14.23 -12.03
N ASP A 193 21.54 -14.36 -11.75
CA ASP A 193 22.60 -13.59 -12.42
C ASP A 193 22.37 -12.06 -12.38
N PHE A 194 21.88 -11.57 -11.24
CA PHE A 194 21.28 -10.24 -11.07
C PHE A 194 22.20 -9.12 -11.57
N PHE A 195 23.35 -8.91 -10.90
CA PHE A 195 24.37 -7.94 -11.34
C PHE A 195 25.62 -8.63 -11.90
N LEU A 196 25.88 -9.87 -11.50
CA LEU A 196 27.00 -10.69 -11.94
C LEU A 196 26.55 -12.14 -12.13
N ASP A 197 27.08 -12.82 -13.13
CA ASP A 197 26.77 -14.22 -13.41
C ASP A 197 27.17 -15.11 -12.21
N GLY A 198 26.25 -15.99 -11.80
CA GLY A 198 26.35 -16.83 -10.61
C GLY A 198 25.99 -16.12 -9.29
N MET A 199 25.49 -14.88 -9.35
CA MET A 199 25.07 -14.10 -8.18
C MET A 199 23.61 -13.71 -8.25
N ASP A 200 22.78 -14.42 -7.49
CA ASP A 200 21.33 -14.25 -7.51
C ASP A 200 20.85 -13.23 -6.47
N LEU A 201 19.67 -12.70 -6.69
CA LEU A 201 18.97 -11.85 -5.72
C LEU A 201 17.61 -12.46 -5.37
N LYS A 202 17.39 -12.74 -4.09
CA LYS A 202 16.08 -13.15 -3.57
C LYS A 202 15.28 -11.96 -3.09
N ILE A 203 14.03 -11.85 -3.54
CA ILE A 203 13.08 -10.84 -3.07
C ILE A 203 11.73 -11.49 -2.77
N SER A 204 10.86 -10.77 -2.07
CA SER A 204 9.52 -11.23 -1.78
C SER A 204 8.51 -10.10 -1.74
N PHE A 205 7.27 -10.43 -2.10
CA PHE A 205 6.20 -9.46 -2.26
C PHE A 205 5.26 -9.49 -1.06
N ASN A 206 5.15 -8.35 -0.36
CA ASN A 206 4.16 -8.14 0.68
C ASN A 206 2.87 -7.59 0.06
N THR A 207 1.84 -8.42 0.08
CA THR A 207 0.54 -8.18 -0.58
C THR A 207 -0.59 -7.88 0.41
N GLN A 208 -0.26 -7.69 1.69
CA GLN A 208 -1.27 -7.51 2.75
C GLN A 208 -2.05 -6.21 2.59
N LYS A 209 -1.41 -5.17 2.06
CA LYS A 209 -2.01 -3.85 1.84
C LYS A 209 -1.94 -3.50 0.35
N PRO A 210 -3.05 -3.60 -0.40
CA PRO A 210 -3.06 -3.36 -1.84
C PRO A 210 -2.56 -1.97 -2.28
N LEU A 211 -2.79 -0.92 -1.47
CA LEU A 211 -2.35 0.45 -1.73
C LEU A 211 -0.93 0.76 -1.22
N GLU A 212 -0.33 -0.17 -0.48
CA GLU A 212 1.04 -0.05 0.04
C GLU A 212 1.86 -1.28 -0.41
N PRO A 213 2.01 -1.53 -1.73
CA PRO A 213 2.78 -2.67 -2.20
C PRO A 213 4.23 -2.52 -1.74
N LYS A 214 4.78 -3.58 -1.17
CA LYS A 214 6.14 -3.56 -0.62
C LYS A 214 6.93 -4.79 -1.05
N VAL A 215 8.18 -4.57 -1.43
CA VAL A 215 9.17 -5.63 -1.62
C VAL A 215 9.98 -5.77 -0.35
N GLU A 216 10.11 -7.00 0.11
CA GLU A 216 10.93 -7.41 1.24
C GLU A 216 12.13 -8.22 0.75
N MET A 217 13.28 -7.93 1.34
CA MET A 217 14.53 -8.62 1.05
C MET A 217 15.48 -8.52 2.23
N GLU A 218 16.46 -9.41 2.24
CA GLU A 218 17.59 -9.41 3.17
C GLU A 218 18.86 -8.91 2.47
N THR A 219 19.86 -8.54 3.26
CA THR A 219 21.19 -8.20 2.76
C THR A 219 21.79 -9.38 2.02
N GLN A 220 22.17 -9.18 0.77
CA GLN A 220 22.69 -10.23 -0.10
C GLN A 220 23.86 -9.71 -0.92
N ALA A 221 24.85 -10.56 -1.19
CA ALA A 221 25.92 -10.22 -2.12
C ALA A 221 25.41 -10.33 -3.55
N VAL A 222 25.63 -9.32 -4.38
CA VAL A 222 25.04 -9.24 -5.74
C VAL A 222 26.08 -9.11 -6.85
N THR A 223 27.28 -8.66 -6.52
CA THR A 223 28.41 -8.54 -7.47
C THR A 223 29.73 -8.52 -6.70
N LYS A 224 30.84 -8.37 -7.42
CA LYS A 224 32.17 -8.21 -6.86
C LYS A 224 32.75 -6.85 -7.13
N LEU A 225 33.56 -6.35 -6.21
CA LEU A 225 34.26 -5.08 -6.37
C LEU A 225 35.24 -5.13 -7.54
N SER A 226 36.01 -6.22 -7.64
CA SER A 226 36.98 -6.43 -8.72
C SER A 226 36.36 -6.36 -10.11
N GLU A 227 35.16 -6.91 -10.30
CA GLU A 227 34.43 -6.90 -11.58
C GLU A 227 33.99 -5.48 -11.98
N VAL A 228 33.53 -4.68 -11.02
CA VAL A 228 32.96 -3.34 -11.30
C VAL A 228 33.98 -2.20 -11.22
N THR A 229 35.22 -2.49 -10.81
CA THR A 229 36.30 -1.48 -10.69
C THR A 229 37.50 -1.76 -11.59
N GLY A 230 37.47 -2.83 -12.38
CA GLY A 230 38.60 -3.22 -13.23
C GLY A 230 39.77 -3.84 -12.46
N GLY A 231 39.48 -4.54 -11.35
CA GLY A 231 40.44 -5.38 -10.63
C GLY A 231 40.82 -4.94 -9.22
N ALA A 232 40.19 -3.90 -8.66
CA ALA A 232 40.43 -3.54 -7.27
C ALA A 232 39.77 -4.54 -6.32
N VAL A 233 40.52 -5.02 -5.31
CA VAL A 233 40.02 -5.94 -4.30
C VAL A 233 40.16 -5.29 -2.92
N LEU A 234 39.04 -5.13 -2.22
CA LEU A 234 38.94 -4.64 -0.85
C LEU A 234 37.98 -5.55 -0.08
N GLY A 235 38.20 -5.69 1.24
CA GLY A 235 37.37 -6.56 2.07
C GLY A 235 37.38 -8.01 1.55
N THR A 236 36.20 -8.61 1.42
CA THR A 236 36.01 -9.96 0.85
C THR A 236 35.89 -9.98 -0.69
N ASP A 237 36.03 -8.82 -1.34
CA ASP A 237 35.70 -8.56 -2.75
C ASP A 237 34.20 -8.56 -3.08
N MET A 238 33.32 -8.82 -2.11
CA MET A 238 31.88 -8.90 -2.35
C MET A 238 31.20 -7.55 -2.15
N ILE A 239 30.27 -7.21 -3.04
CA ILE A 239 29.38 -6.05 -2.87
C ILE A 239 28.02 -6.54 -2.39
N LEU A 240 27.63 -6.05 -1.21
CA LEU A 240 26.34 -6.32 -0.58
C LEU A 240 25.30 -5.29 -1.01
N ALA A 241 24.15 -5.76 -1.48
CA ALA A 241 22.93 -4.95 -1.59
C ALA A 241 22.19 -5.01 -0.25
N VAL A 242 22.20 -3.90 0.49
CA VAL A 242 21.46 -3.74 1.74
C VAL A 242 20.16 -2.98 1.45
N PRO A 243 18.98 -3.46 1.89
CA PRO A 243 17.73 -2.73 1.69
C PRO A 243 17.79 -1.35 2.35
N TYR A 244 17.50 -0.30 1.58
CA TYR A 244 17.45 1.06 2.12
C TYR A 244 16.18 1.27 2.95
N THR A 245 16.32 1.86 4.14
CA THR A 245 15.20 2.07 5.06
C THR A 245 14.52 3.43 4.91
N GLY A 246 15.14 4.38 4.20
CA GLY A 246 14.58 5.72 4.02
C GLY A 246 13.49 5.83 2.94
N VAL A 247 13.42 4.87 2.01
CA VAL A 247 12.40 4.77 0.97
C VAL A 247 12.00 3.31 0.79
N VAL A 248 10.70 3.06 0.64
CA VAL A 248 10.16 1.71 0.50
C VAL A 248 10.38 1.20 -0.92
N SER A 249 11.02 0.04 -1.05
CA SER A 249 10.99 -0.76 -2.28
C SER A 249 9.58 -1.30 -2.50
N TYR A 250 9.04 -1.18 -3.71
CA TYR A 250 7.66 -1.55 -4.03
C TYR A 250 7.56 -2.26 -5.37
N PHE A 251 6.41 -2.84 -5.65
CA PHE A 251 6.13 -3.54 -6.91
C PHE A 251 4.78 -3.10 -7.48
N ASN A 252 4.61 -3.26 -8.79
CA ASN A 252 3.35 -3.04 -9.48
C ASN A 252 3.00 -4.30 -10.29
N VAL A 253 1.85 -4.90 -9.97
CA VAL A 253 1.39 -6.13 -10.64
C VAL A 253 0.84 -5.87 -12.04
N CYS A 254 0.18 -4.73 -12.25
CA CYS A 254 -0.38 -4.39 -13.56
C CYS A 254 0.74 -4.14 -14.58
N GLN A 255 1.73 -3.35 -14.19
CA GLN A 255 2.85 -2.99 -15.04
C GLN A 255 3.99 -4.03 -15.03
N GLY A 256 3.94 -5.03 -14.14
CA GLY A 256 4.93 -6.11 -14.10
C GLY A 256 6.34 -5.66 -13.73
N PHE A 257 6.50 -4.82 -12.71
CA PHE A 257 7.84 -4.40 -12.25
C PHE A 257 7.98 -4.35 -10.73
N ALA A 258 9.23 -4.34 -10.28
CA ALA A 258 9.65 -4.07 -8.90
C ALA A 258 10.72 -2.97 -8.91
N LEU A 259 10.51 -1.93 -8.10
CA LEU A 259 11.50 -0.89 -7.85
C LEU A 259 12.14 -1.14 -6.48
N LEU A 260 13.44 -1.33 -6.50
CA LEU A 260 14.24 -1.70 -5.35
C LEU A 260 15.21 -0.57 -5.00
N TYR A 261 15.24 -0.17 -3.74
CA TYR A 261 16.23 0.79 -3.22
C TYR A 261 17.27 0.05 -2.39
N HIS A 262 18.52 0.08 -2.84
CA HIS A 262 19.63 -0.57 -2.16
C HIS A 262 20.70 0.43 -1.80
N THR A 263 21.30 0.25 -0.63
CA THR A 263 22.59 0.84 -0.30
C THR A 263 23.65 -0.24 -0.45
N PHE A 264 24.67 0.05 -1.26
CA PHE A 264 25.71 -0.91 -1.58
C PHE A 264 26.93 -0.71 -0.68
N TYR A 265 27.46 -1.82 -0.16
CA TYR A 265 28.66 -1.84 0.68
C TYR A 265 29.65 -2.86 0.16
N VAL A 266 30.93 -2.63 0.41
CA VAL A 266 31.96 -3.67 0.25
C VAL A 266 32.00 -4.47 1.55
N GLU A 267 31.71 -5.76 1.47
CA GLU A 267 31.70 -6.67 2.63
C GLU A 267 33.10 -6.75 3.26
N GLY A 268 33.16 -6.62 4.58
CA GLY A 268 34.41 -6.57 5.34
C GLY A 268 35.17 -5.25 5.18
N TYR A 269 34.56 -4.23 4.58
CA TYR A 269 35.13 -2.89 4.45
C TYR A 269 34.09 -1.77 4.70
N GLU A 270 33.06 -2.07 5.50
CA GLU A 270 31.90 -1.19 5.75
C GLU A 270 32.28 0.11 6.46
N SER A 271 33.40 0.12 7.20
CA SER A 271 33.91 1.31 7.89
C SER A 271 34.28 2.47 6.95
N ALA A 272 34.51 2.18 5.66
CA ALA A 272 34.75 3.20 4.63
C ALA A 272 33.47 3.90 4.16
N GLY A 273 32.30 3.44 4.61
CA GLY A 273 31.00 3.93 4.19
C GLY A 273 30.45 3.19 2.96
N PRO A 274 29.20 3.52 2.56
CA PRO A 274 28.57 2.91 1.40
C PRO A 274 29.19 3.39 0.09
N LEU A 275 29.15 2.54 -0.93
CA LEU A 275 29.43 2.91 -2.33
C LEU A 275 28.36 3.87 -2.87
N GLY A 276 27.15 3.80 -2.33
CA GLY A 276 26.02 4.68 -2.65
C GLY A 276 24.68 3.99 -2.43
N THR A 277 23.61 4.77 -2.53
CA THR A 277 22.23 4.27 -2.53
C THR A 277 21.63 4.47 -3.91
N TYR A 278 21.21 3.39 -4.56
CA TYR A 278 20.70 3.44 -5.94
C TYR A 278 19.34 2.77 -6.07
N PRO A 279 18.43 3.35 -6.88
CA PRO A 279 17.27 2.65 -7.37
C PRO A 279 17.67 1.61 -8.43
N THR A 280 17.02 0.45 -8.37
CA THR A 280 17.13 -0.63 -9.35
C THR A 280 15.72 -1.08 -9.74
N ILE A 281 15.43 -1.12 -11.03
CA ILE A 281 14.17 -1.59 -11.58
C ILE A 281 14.38 -3.00 -12.12
N VAL A 282 13.51 -3.91 -11.69
CA VAL A 282 13.33 -5.23 -12.29
C VAL A 282 12.01 -5.20 -13.03
N GLU A 283 12.05 -5.29 -14.36
CA GLU A 283 10.89 -5.26 -15.24
C GLU A 283 10.71 -6.64 -15.86
N TRP A 284 9.59 -7.30 -15.61
CA TRP A 284 9.29 -8.62 -16.16
C TRP A 284 8.82 -8.46 -17.61
N ILE A 285 9.45 -9.21 -18.50
CA ILE A 285 9.24 -9.13 -19.95
C ILE A 285 8.82 -10.48 -20.50
N SER A 286 8.18 -10.44 -21.68
CA SER A 286 7.82 -11.66 -22.39
C SER A 286 9.06 -12.45 -22.84
N LYS A 287 8.90 -13.76 -23.05
CA LYS A 287 9.97 -14.59 -23.61
C LYS A 287 10.39 -14.09 -24.99
N GLU A 288 9.43 -13.67 -25.81
CA GLU A 288 9.65 -13.14 -27.15
C GLU A 288 10.53 -11.89 -27.12
N GLU A 289 10.25 -10.97 -26.18
CA GLU A 289 11.06 -9.77 -25.97
C GLU A 289 12.46 -10.12 -25.44
N TYR A 290 12.56 -11.02 -24.47
CA TYR A 290 13.84 -11.50 -23.96
C TYR A 290 14.72 -12.10 -25.07
N ASP A 291 14.15 -13.01 -25.88
CA ASP A 291 14.85 -13.64 -27.01
C ASP A 291 15.22 -12.62 -28.10
N TYR A 292 14.40 -11.59 -28.30
CA TYR A 292 14.69 -10.49 -29.22
C TYR A 292 15.87 -9.66 -28.72
N LEU A 293 15.86 -9.21 -27.47
CA LEU A 293 16.92 -8.39 -26.86
C LEU A 293 18.25 -9.16 -26.81
N LYS A 294 18.20 -10.45 -26.46
CA LYS A 294 19.38 -11.32 -26.45
C LYS A 294 20.04 -11.43 -27.84
N LYS A 295 19.24 -11.47 -28.92
CA LYS A 295 19.76 -11.44 -30.30
C LYS A 295 20.41 -10.10 -30.68
N GLN A 296 20.06 -9.01 -30.02
CA GLN A 296 20.70 -7.70 -30.20
C GLN A 296 22.05 -7.60 -29.46
N GLY A 297 22.46 -8.64 -28.72
CA GLY A 297 23.73 -8.67 -28.00
C GLY A 297 23.67 -8.16 -26.57
N TYR A 298 22.46 -8.11 -25.98
CA TYR A 298 22.25 -7.91 -24.54
C TYR A 298 22.29 -9.23 -23.76
#